data_AF-A0A659USZ6-F1
#
_entry.id   AF-A0A659USZ6-F1
#
_cell.length_a   1.000
_cell.length_b   1.000
_cell.length_c   1.000
_cell.angle_alpha   90.00
_cell.angle_beta   90.00
_cell.angle_gamma   90.00
#
_symmetry.space_group_name_H-M   'P 1'
#
loop_
_entity.id
_entity.type
_entity.pdbx_description
1 polymer ?
#
loop_
_entity_poly.entity_id
_entity_poly.type
_entity_poly.pdbx_seq_one_letter_code
_entity_poly.pdbx_strand_id
1 'polypeptide(L)'
;MVSIPERQTSKAASWSRRTAAFSAVLLLTNFVGHRFGLVQTPVFLWVLGIVALLAALALLFAGLAFARLWNFGDRGGRDLTVGAVLALLVLTPYGVAAYWATIYPPLRDISTDFDEPPALDVGDRTKEMNVLSPPTPGEQSLQTDSYPLVTARS
;
A
#
# COMPACT_ATOMS: atom_id res chain seq x y z
N MET A 1 -39.13 -17.64 32.85
CA MET A 1 -37.75 -17.95 32.42
C MET A 1 -37.26 -16.78 31.59
N VAL A 2 -36.34 -15.97 32.12
CA VAL A 2 -35.74 -14.86 31.36
C VAL A 2 -34.77 -15.49 30.36
N SER A 3 -35.18 -15.52 29.09
CA SER A 3 -34.29 -15.79 27.98
C SER A 3 -33.35 -14.60 27.85
N ILE A 4 -32.10 -14.75 28.31
CA ILE A 4 -31.06 -13.79 27.95
C ILE A 4 -30.72 -14.13 26.49
N PRO A 5 -30.99 -13.23 25.52
CA PRO A 5 -30.64 -13.51 24.14
C PRO A 5 -29.13 -13.70 24.05
N GLU A 6 -28.73 -14.93 23.75
CA GLU A 6 -27.33 -15.28 23.55
C GLU A 6 -26.78 -14.42 22.43
N ARG A 7 -25.70 -13.68 22.74
CA ARG A 7 -25.12 -12.68 21.86
C ARG A 7 -24.52 -13.39 20.66
N GLN A 8 -25.30 -13.58 19.59
CA GLN A 8 -24.80 -14.12 18.33
C GLN A 8 -23.90 -13.08 17.67
N THR A 9 -22.65 -13.00 18.11
CA THR A 9 -21.62 -12.29 17.38
C THR A 9 -21.43 -13.01 16.06
N SER A 10 -21.87 -12.40 14.96
CA SER A 10 -21.67 -12.95 13.62
C SER A 10 -20.20 -13.31 13.43
N LYS A 11 -19.90 -14.59 13.18
CA LYS A 11 -18.53 -15.10 13.01
C LYS A 11 -17.74 -14.26 12.00
N ALA A 12 -18.42 -13.71 10.99
CA ALA A 12 -17.85 -12.82 9.98
C ALA A 12 -17.28 -11.51 10.55
N ALA A 13 -17.93 -10.88 11.54
CA ALA A 13 -17.45 -9.64 12.16
C ALA A 13 -16.16 -9.87 12.98
N SER A 14 -16.10 -10.99 13.70
CA SER A 14 -14.88 -11.41 14.42
C SER A 14 -13.73 -11.71 13.44
N TRP A 15 -14.03 -12.37 12.33
CA TRP A 15 -13.04 -12.63 11.27
C TRP A 15 -12.54 -11.34 10.61
N SER A 16 -13.41 -10.38 10.30
CA SER A 16 -13.01 -9.06 9.77
C SER A 16 -12.01 -8.37 10.69
N ARG A 17 -12.32 -8.27 11.99
CA ARG A 17 -11.43 -7.64 12.98
C ARG A 17 -10.09 -8.36 13.10
N ARG A 18 -10.09 -9.69 13.15
CA ARG A 18 -8.87 -10.50 13.27
C ARG A 18 -7.97 -10.35 12.03
N THR A 19 -8.56 -10.43 10.83
CA THR A 19 -7.82 -10.26 9.58
C THR A 19 -7.25 -8.85 9.45
N ALA A 20 -8.02 -7.81 9.79
CA ALA A 20 -7.55 -6.43 9.76
C ALA A 20 -6.44 -6.15 10.79
N ALA A 21 -6.56 -6.69 12.01
CA ALA A 21 -5.53 -6.56 13.02
C ALA A 21 -4.24 -7.28 12.61
N PHE A 22 -4.36 -8.48 12.04
CA PHE A 22 -3.22 -9.24 11.53
C PHE A 22 -2.52 -8.52 10.38
N SER A 23 -3.27 -7.99 9.40
CA SER A 23 -2.69 -7.23 8.30
C SER A 23 -1.99 -5.96 8.78
N ALA A 24 -2.53 -5.27 9.80
CA ALA A 24 -1.89 -4.10 10.40
C ALA A 24 -0.56 -4.44 11.08
N VAL A 25 -0.51 -5.51 11.88
CA VAL A 25 0.73 -5.96 12.53
C VAL A 25 1.76 -6.41 11.49
N LEU A 26 1.32 -7.14 10.45
CA LEU A 26 2.20 -7.56 9.36
C LEU A 26 2.77 -6.36 8.59
N LEU A 27 1.95 -5.34 8.30
CA LEU A 27 2.41 -4.10 7.66
C LEU A 27 3.50 -3.43 8.48
N LEU A 28 3.24 -3.21 9.77
CA LEU A 28 4.19 -2.56 10.68
C LEU A 28 5.49 -3.35 10.77
N THR A 29 5.39 -4.67 10.91
CA THR A 29 6.56 -5.55 11.05
C THR A 29 7.40 -5.55 9.76
N ASN A 30 6.75 -5.66 8.61
CA ASN A 30 7.41 -5.63 7.30
C ASN A 30 8.06 -4.27 7.03
N PHE A 31 7.38 -3.18 7.37
CA PHE A 31 7.90 -1.81 7.24
C PHE A 31 9.12 -1.59 8.13
N VAL A 32 9.04 -1.97 9.41
CA VAL A 32 10.15 -1.86 10.36
C VAL A 32 11.32 -2.73 9.90
N GLY A 33 11.06 -3.97 9.49
CA GLY A 33 12.08 -4.88 8.97
C GLY A 33 12.81 -4.31 7.76
N HIS A 34 12.08 -3.74 6.79
CA HIS A 34 12.67 -3.09 5.63
C HIS A 34 13.45 -1.82 6.01
N ARG A 35 12.90 -0.99 6.92
CA ARG A 35 13.54 0.26 7.38
C ARG A 35 14.89 0.05 8.03
N PHE A 36 15.09 -1.09 8.70
CA PHE A 36 16.36 -1.49 9.33
C PHE A 36 17.21 -2.42 8.46
N GLY A 37 16.85 -2.64 7.19
CA GLY A 37 17.62 -3.49 6.26
C GLY A 37 17.56 -4.99 6.55
N LEU A 38 16.64 -5.44 7.41
CA LEU A 38 16.41 -6.85 7.72
C LEU A 38 15.62 -7.57 6.61
N VAL A 39 14.85 -6.81 5.83
CA VAL A 39 14.03 -7.31 4.72
C VAL A 39 14.48 -6.64 3.44
N GLN A 40 14.84 -7.45 2.44
CA GLN A 40 15.21 -6.95 1.11
C GLN A 40 14.00 -6.38 0.37
N THR A 41 14.20 -5.37 -0.48
CA THR A 41 13.12 -4.69 -1.21
C THR A 41 12.19 -5.63 -2.00
N PRO A 42 12.68 -6.64 -2.76
CA PRO A 42 11.77 -7.55 -3.48
C PRO A 42 10.83 -8.31 -2.54
N VAL A 43 11.36 -8.82 -1.41
CA VAL A 43 10.58 -9.54 -0.40
C VAL A 43 9.58 -8.60 0.28
N PHE A 44 10.03 -7.39 0.62
CA PHE A 44 9.18 -6.35 1.20
C PHE A 44 7.95 -6.07 0.31
N LEU A 45 8.14 -5.94 -1.00
CA LEU A 45 7.05 -5.68 -1.95
C LEU A 45 6.06 -6.85 -2.05
N TRP A 46 6.53 -8.11 -2.03
CA TRP A 46 5.63 -9.28 -2.00
C TRP A 46 4.79 -9.32 -0.72
N VAL A 47 5.41 -9.10 0.43
CA VAL A 47 4.70 -9.05 1.72
C VAL A 47 3.72 -7.86 1.73
N LEU A 48 4.09 -6.72 1.15
CA LEU A 48 3.21 -5.58 1.00
C LEU A 48 1.97 -5.93 0.14
N GLY A 49 2.13 -6.74 -0.91
CA GLY A 49 1.00 -7.27 -1.68
C GLY A 49 0.07 -8.17 -0.85
N ILE A 50 0.63 -9.05 -0.02
CA ILE A 50 -0.15 -9.91 0.89
C ILE A 50 -0.92 -9.07 1.92
N VAL A 51 -0.29 -8.04 2.50
CA VAL A 51 -0.93 -7.11 3.42
C VAL A 51 -2.14 -6.43 2.77
N ALA A 52 -1.99 -5.96 1.52
CA ALA A 52 -3.07 -5.33 0.76
C ALA A 52 -4.26 -6.28 0.58
N LEU A 53 -3.97 -7.53 0.17
CA LEU A 53 -4.98 -8.57 -0.03
C LEU A 53 -5.74 -8.87 1.27
N LEU A 54 -5.03 -9.03 2.39
CA LEU A 54 -5.64 -9.30 3.69
C LEU A 54 -6.52 -8.14 4.16
N ALA A 55 -6.06 -6.89 3.99
CA ALA A 55 -6.85 -5.72 4.33
C ALA A 55 -8.10 -5.59 3.45
N ALA A 56 -8.00 -5.85 2.15
CA ALA A 56 -9.14 -5.88 1.23
C ALA A 56 -10.15 -6.96 1.63
N LEU A 57 -9.70 -8.17 1.98
CA LEU A 57 -10.56 -9.24 2.49
C LEU A 57 -11.25 -8.85 3.80
N ALA A 58 -10.53 -8.20 4.72
CA ALA A 58 -11.12 -7.72 5.96
C ALA A 58 -12.22 -6.67 5.72
N LEU A 59 -12.01 -5.77 4.77
CA LEU A 59 -12.99 -4.77 4.34
C LEU A 59 -14.20 -5.41 3.64
N LEU A 60 -13.98 -6.44 2.82
CA LEU A 60 -15.05 -7.23 2.22
C LEU A 60 -15.92 -7.92 3.29
N PHE A 61 -15.30 -8.57 4.27
CA PHE A 61 -16.01 -9.17 5.40
C PHE A 61 -16.77 -8.13 6.21
N ALA A 62 -16.22 -6.93 6.37
CA ALA A 62 -16.92 -5.82 6.97
C ALA A 62 -18.17 -5.44 6.16
N GLY A 63 -18.04 -5.23 4.84
CA GLY A 63 -19.19 -4.92 3.98
C GLY A 63 -20.30 -5.98 4.04
N LEU A 64 -19.94 -7.26 4.00
CA LEU A 64 -20.90 -8.37 4.11
C LEU A 64 -21.59 -8.42 5.48
N ALA A 65 -20.84 -8.18 6.57
CA ALA A 65 -21.40 -8.13 7.91
C ALA A 65 -22.29 -6.88 8.10
N PHE A 66 -21.96 -5.74 7.48
CA PHE A 66 -22.78 -4.54 7.46
C PHE A 66 -24.10 -4.77 6.71
N ALA A 67 -24.06 -5.42 5.54
CA ALA A 67 -25.27 -5.76 4.80
C ALA A 67 -26.20 -6.67 5.63
N ARG A 68 -25.65 -7.64 6.38
CA ARG A 68 -26.45 -8.48 7.28
C ARG A 68 -27.01 -7.69 8.47
N LEU A 69 -26.22 -6.81 9.06
CA LEU A 69 -26.65 -5.91 10.13
C LEU A 69 -27.85 -5.07 9.70
N TRP A 70 -27.80 -4.48 8.50
CA TRP A 70 -28.86 -3.64 7.96
C TRP A 70 -30.15 -4.42 7.67
N ASN A 71 -30.04 -5.63 7.13
CA ASN A 71 -31.21 -6.44 6.77
C ASN A 71 -31.84 -7.19 7.94
N PHE A 72 -31.06 -7.61 8.93
CA PHE A 72 -31.51 -8.52 10.00
C PHE A 72 -31.46 -7.90 11.41
N GLY A 73 -30.92 -6.68 11.58
CA GLY A 73 -30.89 -5.97 12.87
C GLY A 73 -29.96 -6.60 13.93
N ASP A 74 -28.96 -7.37 13.50
CA ASP A 74 -28.04 -8.11 14.38
C ASP A 74 -27.19 -7.17 15.28
N ARG A 75 -26.67 -7.59 16.43
CA ARG A 75 -25.96 -6.69 17.39
C ARG A 75 -24.42 -6.81 17.35
N GLY A 76 -23.85 -6.92 16.14
CA GLY A 76 -22.40 -7.10 15.86
C GLY A 76 -21.61 -5.86 15.41
N GLY A 77 -22.19 -4.66 15.48
CA GLY A 77 -21.63 -3.46 14.82
C GLY A 77 -20.23 -3.03 15.25
N ARG A 78 -19.84 -3.21 16.53
CA ARG A 78 -18.53 -2.73 17.03
C ARG A 78 -17.34 -3.45 16.39
N ASP A 79 -17.40 -4.78 16.28
CA ASP A 79 -16.30 -5.57 15.70
C ASP A 79 -16.15 -5.30 14.21
N LEU A 80 -17.29 -5.09 13.55
CA LEU A 80 -17.39 -4.65 12.17
C LEU A 80 -16.73 -3.27 11.97
N THR A 81 -17.10 -2.25 12.76
CA THR A 81 -16.54 -0.91 12.62
C THR A 81 -15.03 -0.90 12.88
N VAL A 82 -14.56 -1.61 13.91
CA VAL A 82 -13.13 -1.70 14.20
C VAL A 82 -12.38 -2.40 13.06
N GLY A 83 -12.90 -3.52 12.54
CA GLY A 83 -12.31 -4.22 11.41
C GLY A 83 -12.24 -3.35 10.15
N ALA A 84 -13.30 -2.61 9.84
CA ALA A 84 -13.35 -1.69 8.70
C ALA A 84 -12.36 -0.54 8.85
N VAL A 85 -12.31 0.13 10.00
CA VAL A 85 -11.39 1.24 10.26
C VAL A 85 -9.94 0.78 10.16
N LEU A 86 -9.60 -0.37 10.77
CA LEU A 86 -8.26 -0.93 10.67
C LEU A 86 -7.89 -1.29 9.23
N ALA A 87 -8.81 -1.93 8.48
CA ALA A 87 -8.57 -2.26 7.08
C ALA A 87 -8.35 -1.01 6.22
N LEU A 88 -9.14 0.05 6.41
CA LEU A 88 -8.98 1.33 5.72
C LEU A 88 -7.66 2.02 6.07
N LEU A 89 -7.26 1.99 7.34
CA LEU A 89 -5.97 2.53 7.78
C LEU A 89 -4.81 1.78 7.10
N VAL A 90 -4.86 0.45 7.07
CA VAL A 90 -3.86 -0.39 6.38
C VAL A 90 -3.82 -0.11 4.89
N LEU A 91 -4.99 0.13 4.25
CA LEU A 91 -5.08 0.44 2.82
C LEU A 91 -4.70 1.88 2.46
N THR A 92 -4.60 2.78 3.44
CA THR A 92 -4.28 4.21 3.23
C THR A 92 -2.98 4.42 2.43
N PRO A 93 -1.82 3.85 2.81
CA PRO A 93 -0.58 4.03 2.02
C PRO A 93 -0.69 3.50 0.58
N TYR A 94 -1.50 2.46 0.35
CA TYR A 94 -1.74 1.94 -1.00
C TYR A 94 -2.57 2.89 -1.84
N GLY A 95 -3.60 3.51 -1.25
CA GLY A 95 -4.40 4.53 -1.91
C GLY A 95 -3.58 5.76 -2.28
N VAL A 96 -2.69 6.20 -1.38
CA VAL A 96 -1.76 7.31 -1.65
C VAL A 96 -0.80 6.95 -2.79
N ALA A 97 -0.21 5.75 -2.78
CA ALA A 97 0.69 5.30 -3.83
C ALA A 97 -0.03 5.18 -5.19
N ALA A 98 -1.26 4.65 -5.20
CA ALA A 98 -2.09 4.58 -6.40
C ALA A 98 -2.43 5.98 -6.94
N TYR A 99 -2.77 6.91 -6.06
CA TYR A 99 -3.01 8.31 -6.44
C TYR A 99 -1.75 8.94 -7.05
N TRP A 100 -0.58 8.78 -6.43
CA TRP A 100 0.69 9.25 -6.97
C TRP A 100 1.03 8.67 -8.33
N ALA A 101 0.75 7.38 -8.55
CA ALA A 101 0.92 6.74 -9.86
C ALA A 101 0.03 7.35 -10.96
N THR A 102 -1.04 8.07 -10.61
CA THR A 102 -1.91 8.75 -11.60
C THR A 102 -1.52 10.21 -11.87
N ILE A 103 -0.86 10.89 -10.92
CA ILE A 103 -0.55 12.32 -11.04
C ILE A 103 0.90 12.60 -11.44
N TYR A 104 1.84 11.69 -11.12
CA TYR A 104 3.24 11.87 -11.47
C TYR A 104 3.54 11.25 -12.84
N PRO A 105 4.41 11.88 -13.64
CA PRO A 105 4.84 11.31 -14.91
C PRO A 105 5.56 9.97 -14.64
N PRO A 106 5.36 8.94 -15.48
CA PRO A 106 5.97 7.63 -15.34
C PRO A 106 7.46 7.62 -15.73
N LEU A 107 8.25 8.49 -15.08
CA LEU A 107 9.69 8.62 -15.24
C LEU A 107 10.41 7.83 -14.14
N ARG A 108 11.49 7.13 -14.51
CA ARG A 108 12.26 6.29 -13.58
C ARG A 108 13.42 7.05 -12.92
N ASP A 109 13.90 8.08 -13.60
CA ASP A 109 14.98 8.94 -13.17
C ASP A 109 14.76 10.36 -13.72
N ILE A 110 15.38 11.36 -13.11
CA ILE A 110 15.33 12.76 -13.53
C ILE A 110 16.76 13.24 -13.66
N SER A 111 17.17 13.62 -14.87
CA SER A 111 18.52 14.16 -15.08
C SER A 111 18.54 15.69 -15.11
N THR A 112 19.55 16.29 -14.50
CA THR A 112 19.86 17.72 -14.62
C THR A 112 20.70 18.04 -15.86
N ASP A 113 21.15 17.03 -16.60
CA ASP A 113 21.89 17.14 -17.86
C ASP A 113 21.71 15.83 -18.63
N PHE A 114 21.16 15.89 -19.85
CA PHE A 114 20.91 14.69 -20.64
C PHE A 114 22.15 14.21 -21.42
N ASP A 115 23.09 15.12 -21.69
CA ASP A 115 24.28 14.87 -22.50
C ASP A 115 25.47 14.48 -21.60
N GLU A 116 25.65 15.18 -20.49
CA GLU A 116 26.69 14.93 -19.49
C GLU A 116 26.11 14.76 -18.08
N PRO A 117 25.38 13.65 -17.80
CA PRO A 117 24.77 13.43 -16.49
C PRO A 117 25.83 13.35 -15.38
N PRO A 118 25.52 13.84 -14.16
CA PRO A 118 26.46 13.82 -13.05
C PRO A 118 26.87 12.38 -12.70
N ALA A 119 28.18 12.16 -12.53
CA ALA A 119 28.71 10.87 -12.11
C ALA A 119 28.31 10.57 -10.65
N LEU A 120 27.31 9.71 -10.47
CA LEU A 120 26.90 9.21 -9.16
C LEU A 120 27.70 7.97 -8.79
N ASP A 121 27.98 7.78 -7.49
CA ASP A 121 28.58 6.54 -7.00
C ASP A 121 27.58 5.39 -7.12
N VAL A 122 28.02 4.31 -7.77
CA VAL A 122 27.23 3.11 -8.06
C VAL A 122 27.81 1.85 -7.42
N GLY A 123 28.86 1.99 -6.58
CA GLY A 123 29.59 0.85 -6.01
C GLY A 123 28.75 -0.09 -5.14
N ASP A 124 27.78 0.47 -4.40
CA ASP A 124 26.92 -0.29 -3.48
C ASP A 124 25.67 -0.89 -4.15
N ARG A 125 25.55 -0.78 -5.48
CA ARG A 125 24.37 -1.28 -6.19
C ARG A 125 24.34 -2.80 -6.24
N THR A 126 23.15 -3.36 -6.02
CA THR A 126 22.89 -4.79 -6.16
C THR A 126 22.15 -5.11 -7.46
N LYS A 127 22.20 -6.37 -7.91
CA LYS A 127 21.52 -6.82 -9.14
C LYS A 127 19.99 -6.71 -9.10
N GLU A 128 19.41 -6.66 -7.89
CA GLU A 128 17.97 -6.50 -7.66
C GLU A 128 17.50 -5.04 -7.81
N MET A 129 18.43 -4.08 -7.92
CA MET A 129 18.09 -2.68 -8.13
C MET A 129 17.76 -2.41 -9.60
N ASN A 130 17.02 -1.32 -9.84
CA ASN A 130 16.68 -0.88 -11.20
C ASN A 130 17.93 -0.75 -12.08
N VAL A 131 17.83 -1.11 -13.36
CA VAL A 131 18.94 -0.93 -14.30
C VAL A 131 19.18 0.57 -14.52
N LEU A 132 20.45 0.97 -14.53
CA LEU A 132 20.83 2.32 -14.95
C LEU A 132 20.87 2.32 -16.48
N SER A 133 19.86 2.96 -17.08
CA SER A 133 19.75 3.14 -18.53
C SER A 133 19.61 4.62 -18.84
N PRO A 134 20.28 5.15 -19.87
CA PRO A 134 20.05 6.51 -20.33
C PRO A 134 18.56 6.73 -20.67
N PRO A 135 18.01 7.92 -20.41
CA PRO A 135 16.61 8.22 -20.72
C PRO A 135 16.38 8.22 -22.23
N THR A 136 15.27 7.63 -22.66
CA THR A 136 14.85 7.66 -24.07
C THR A 136 14.44 9.08 -24.48
N PRO A 137 14.46 9.42 -25.78
CA PRO A 137 14.02 10.75 -26.25
C PRO A 137 12.57 11.11 -25.82
N GLY A 138 11.70 10.11 -25.71
CA GLY A 138 10.34 10.30 -25.20
C GLY A 138 10.30 10.63 -23.71
N GLU A 139 11.14 9.97 -22.90
CA GLU A 139 11.28 10.28 -21.47
C GLU A 139 11.90 11.66 -21.24
N GLN A 140 12.88 12.07 -22.06
CA GLN A 140 13.48 13.42 -22.00
C GLN A 140 12.44 14.51 -22.31
N SER A 141 11.62 14.29 -23.35
CA SER A 141 10.54 15.21 -23.71
C SER A 141 9.51 15.29 -22.58
N LEU A 142 9.07 14.14 -22.05
CA LEU A 142 8.13 14.06 -20.95
C LEU A 142 8.65 14.74 -19.67
N GLN A 143 9.94 14.60 -19.37
CA GLN A 143 10.58 15.27 -18.24
C GLN A 143 10.58 16.79 -18.44
N THR A 144 10.92 17.27 -19.64
CA THR A 144 10.96 18.70 -19.96
C THR A 144 9.57 19.34 -19.81
N ASP A 145 8.53 18.65 -20.29
CA ASP A 145 7.14 19.10 -20.19
C ASP A 145 6.62 19.08 -18.75
N SER A 146 6.95 18.03 -17.98
CA SER A 146 6.44 17.83 -16.62
C SER A 146 7.20 18.62 -15.56
N TYR A 147 8.49 18.88 -15.79
CA TYR A 147 9.40 19.51 -14.83
C TYR A 147 10.22 20.64 -15.48
N PRO A 148 9.58 21.71 -15.99
CA PRO A 148 10.25 22.78 -16.75
C PRO A 148 11.26 23.59 -15.92
N LEU A 149 11.20 23.50 -14.59
CA LEU A 149 12.14 24.16 -13.69
C LEU A 149 13.45 23.37 -13.52
N VAL A 150 13.49 22.10 -13.94
CA VAL A 150 14.73 21.32 -13.95
C VAL A 150 15.55 21.77 -15.15
N THR A 151 16.49 22.69 -14.92
CA THR A 151 17.35 23.21 -15.98
C THR A 151 18.37 22.15 -16.38
N ALA A 152 18.17 21.54 -17.54
CA ALA A 152 19.24 20.85 -18.24
C ALA A 152 20.30 21.90 -18.59
N ARG A 153 21.50 21.81 -18.00
CA ARG A 153 22.63 22.56 -18.55
C ARG A 153 23.01 21.81 -19.82
N SER A 154 23.06 22.51 -20.95
CA SER A 154 23.48 21.99 -22.26
C SER A 154 24.88 22.46 -22.56
#